data_AF-A0AAW0MBV2-F1
#
_entry.id   AF-A0AAW0MBV2-F1
#
_cell.length_a   1.000
_cell.length_b   1.000
_cell.length_c   1.000
_cell.angle_alpha   90.00
_cell.angle_beta   90.00
_cell.angle_gamma   90.00
#
_symmetry.space_group_name_H-M   'P 1'
#
loop_
_entity.id
_entity.type
_entity.pdbx_description
1 polymer ?
#
loop_
_entity_poly.entity_id
_entity_poly.type
_entity_poly.pdbx_seq_one_letter_code
_entity_poly.pdbx_strand_id
1 'polypeptide(L)'
;MNLHKGVIYGCPVEDVVTGLAIQCRGWKSLYCNPNRKAFLVVTPTILDVVLVQQKRWSEGMFHIFFYKYCPFSYGHGKIKLGVQMGYCMYLLWASISFPILYYVIIPPLCPFHGNSLFHQVILSLLLVMINIPMYQAFFICND
;
A
#
# COMPACT_ATOMS: atom_id res chain seq x y z
N MET A 1 9.58 26.60 -11.33
CA MET A 1 9.19 25.40 -10.54
C MET A 1 7.99 25.82 -9.69
N ASN A 2 6.77 25.55 -10.15
CA ASN A 2 5.56 26.14 -9.59
C ASN A 2 5.30 25.66 -8.15
N LEU A 3 5.13 26.64 -7.28
CA LEU A 3 5.05 26.53 -5.83
C LEU A 3 3.66 26.00 -5.43
N HIS A 4 3.45 24.68 -5.45
CA HIS A 4 2.26 24.09 -4.81
C HIS A 4 2.50 24.06 -3.29
N LYS A 5 2.11 25.15 -2.62
CA LYS A 5 1.99 25.25 -1.17
C LYS A 5 0.58 24.77 -0.80
N GLY A 6 0.46 23.72 0.02
CA GLY A 6 -0.83 23.15 0.45
C GLY A 6 -1.07 21.72 -0.02
N VAL A 7 -2.32 21.28 0.06
CA VAL A 7 -2.78 19.95 -0.35
C VAL A 7 -2.66 19.78 -1.87
N ILE A 8 -2.22 18.61 -2.31
CA ILE A 8 -2.14 18.25 -3.73
C ILE A 8 -3.49 17.68 -4.17
N TYR A 9 -4.17 18.39 -5.06
CA TYR A 9 -5.47 17.97 -5.61
C TYR A 9 -5.34 17.04 -6.82
N GLY A 10 -6.44 16.39 -7.19
CA GLY A 10 -6.54 15.55 -8.39
C GLY A 10 -6.23 14.07 -8.17
N CYS A 11 -6.19 13.62 -6.92
CA CYS A 11 -6.09 12.21 -6.54
C CYS A 11 -7.09 11.92 -5.42
N PRO A 12 -7.81 10.77 -5.43
CA PRO A 12 -8.73 10.38 -4.35
C PRO A 12 -8.06 10.12 -2.99
N VAL A 13 -6.73 10.02 -2.97
CA VAL A 13 -5.88 9.84 -1.77
C VAL A 13 -4.86 10.99 -1.73
N GLU A 14 -5.39 12.22 -1.76
CA GLU A 14 -4.63 13.46 -1.71
C GLU A 14 -3.72 13.56 -0.47
N ASP A 15 -4.13 12.94 0.63
CA ASP A 15 -3.42 12.86 1.90
C ASP A 15 -2.07 12.14 1.74
N VAL A 16 -2.06 11.01 1.04
CA VAL A 16 -0.86 10.20 0.80
C VAL A 16 0.14 10.93 -0.09
N VAL A 17 -0.32 11.47 -1.22
CA VAL A 17 0.56 12.19 -2.17
C VAL A 17 1.08 13.50 -1.57
N THR A 18 0.25 14.19 -0.78
CA THR A 18 0.68 15.40 -0.07
C THR A 18 1.73 15.04 0.99
N GLY A 19 1.54 13.96 1.75
CA GLY A 19 2.51 13.46 2.72
C GLY A 19 3.86 13.10 2.06
N LEU A 20 3.83 12.36 0.95
CA LEU A 20 5.03 12.02 0.17
C LEU A 20 5.75 13.29 -0.31
N ALA A 21 5.02 14.27 -0.83
CA ALA A 21 5.60 15.53 -1.29
C ALA A 21 6.22 16.36 -0.16
N ILE A 22 5.63 16.34 1.03
CA ILE A 22 6.17 16.99 2.23
C ILE A 22 7.48 16.31 2.65
N GLN A 23 7.52 14.97 2.72
CA GLN A 23 8.73 14.24 3.06
C GLN A 23 9.86 14.42 2.03
N CYS A 24 9.52 14.47 0.73
CA CYS A 24 10.47 14.78 -0.34
C CYS A 24 11.06 16.20 -0.27
N ARG A 25 10.50 17.08 0.57
CA ARG A 25 11.06 18.41 0.86
C ARG A 25 11.95 18.41 2.12
N GLY A 26 12.24 17.24 2.69
CA GLY A 26 13.13 17.08 3.85
C GLY A 26 12.43 17.04 5.21
N TRP A 27 11.09 17.11 5.25
CA TRP A 27 10.33 16.97 6.49
C TRP A 27 10.33 15.53 6.99
N LYS A 28 10.37 15.35 8.30
CA LYS A 28 10.29 14.05 8.96
C LYS A 28 8.94 13.90 9.67
N SER A 29 8.30 12.74 9.51
CA SER A 29 7.11 12.36 10.25
C SER A 29 7.46 11.61 11.53
N LEU A 30 6.61 11.73 12.54
CA LEU A 30 6.70 10.97 13.78
C LEU A 30 5.43 10.17 13.98
N TYR A 31 5.56 8.91 14.39
CA TYR A 31 4.45 8.05 14.77
C TYR A 31 4.40 7.95 16.30
N CYS A 32 3.25 8.28 16.89
CA CYS A 32 3.04 8.22 18.33
C CYS A 32 1.83 7.33 18.62
N ASN A 33 2.03 6.29 19.44
CA ASN A 33 0.96 5.39 19.87
C ASN A 33 0.76 5.48 21.40
N PRO A 34 -0.05 6.43 21.89
CA PRO A 34 -0.31 6.58 23.32
C PRO A 34 -1.14 5.41 23.88
N ASN A 35 -0.96 5.09 25.16
CA ASN A 35 -1.70 4.03 25.85
C ASN A 35 -3.23 4.24 25.78
N ARG A 36 -3.67 5.48 25.91
CA ARG A 36 -5.07 5.86 25.68
C ARG A 36 -5.24 6.31 24.23
N LYS A 37 -6.22 5.74 23.53
CA LYS A 37 -6.56 6.15 22.16
C LYS A 37 -6.95 7.62 22.14
N ALA A 38 -6.15 8.43 21.44
CA ALA A 38 -6.39 9.87 21.29
C ALA A 38 -7.48 10.19 20.26
N PHE A 39 -7.68 9.28 19.29
CA PHE A 39 -8.68 9.42 18.24
C PHE A 39 -9.59 8.18 18.24
N LEU A 40 -10.89 8.42 18.14
CA LEU A 40 -11.90 7.40 17.94
C LEU A 40 -12.43 7.54 16.51
N VAL A 41 -12.46 6.44 15.77
CA VAL A 41 -12.93 6.40 14.38
C VAL A 41 -14.20 5.57 14.31
N VAL A 42 -15.16 6.01 13.50
CA VAL A 42 -16.35 5.23 13.15
C VAL A 42 -16.10 4.52 11.83
N THR A 43 -16.27 3.20 11.84
CA THR A 43 -16.05 2.35 10.67
C THR A 43 -17.40 1.99 10.05
N PRO A 44 -17.54 2.01 8.71
CA PRO A 44 -18.76 1.53 8.07
C PRO A 44 -18.98 0.04 8.41
N THR A 45 -20.22 -0.30 8.75
CA THR A 45 -20.66 -1.68 9.03
C THR A 45 -21.33 -2.35 7.83
N ILE A 46 -21.64 -1.56 6.79
CA ILE A 46 -22.34 -2.04 5.59
C ILE A 46 -21.32 -2.34 4.49
N LEU A 47 -21.45 -3.50 3.86
CA LEU A 47 -20.47 -4.04 2.92
C LEU A 47 -20.30 -3.17 1.66
N ASP A 48 -21.38 -2.66 1.10
CA ASP A 48 -21.37 -1.80 -0.09
C ASP A 48 -20.53 -0.53 0.14
N VAL A 49 -20.70 0.12 1.29
CA VAL A 49 -19.93 1.30 1.67
C VAL A 49 -18.44 0.96 1.82
N VAL A 50 -18.13 -0.17 2.44
CA VAL A 50 -16.74 -0.67 2.57
C VAL A 50 -16.12 -0.91 1.18
N LEU A 51 -16.85 -1.54 0.26
CA LEU A 51 -16.35 -1.83 -1.09
C LEU A 51 -16.09 -0.56 -1.90
N VAL A 52 -16.99 0.43 -1.83
CA VAL A 52 -16.79 1.74 -2.47
C VAL A 52 -15.55 2.43 -1.90
N GLN A 53 -15.36 2.37 -0.57
CA GLN A 53 -14.19 2.95 0.07
C GLN A 53 -12.89 2.26 -0.39
N GLN A 54 -12.88 0.93 -0.40
CA GLN A 54 -11.71 0.15 -0.83
C GLN A 54 -11.36 0.40 -2.30
N LYS A 55 -12.37 0.54 -3.16
CA LYS A 55 -12.19 0.93 -4.56
C LYS A 55 -11.55 2.32 -4.69
N ARG A 56 -12.03 3.31 -3.93
CA ARG A 56 -11.47 4.67 -3.97
C ARG A 56 -10.01 4.70 -3.54
N TRP A 57 -9.67 3.97 -2.48
CA TRP A 57 -8.29 3.83 -2.04
C TRP A 57 -7.43 3.14 -3.10
N SER A 58 -7.84 2.00 -3.63
CA SER A 58 -7.04 1.26 -4.62
C SER A 58 -6.79 2.08 -5.88
N GLU A 59 -7.82 2.73 -6.44
CA GLU A 59 -7.70 3.61 -7.60
C GLU A 59 -6.75 4.78 -7.34
N GLY A 60 -6.89 5.41 -6.17
CA GLY A 60 -6.03 6.51 -5.76
C GLY A 60 -4.56 6.09 -5.58
N MET A 61 -4.30 4.97 -4.92
CA MET A 61 -2.95 4.47 -4.70
C MET A 61 -2.25 4.10 -6.01
N PHE A 62 -2.96 3.41 -6.92
CA PHE A 62 -2.42 3.11 -8.24
C PHE A 62 -2.19 4.36 -9.07
N HIS A 63 -3.08 5.35 -8.97
CA HIS A 63 -2.88 6.65 -9.61
C HIS A 63 -1.57 7.30 -9.14
N ILE A 64 -1.25 7.30 -7.83
CA ILE A 64 0.04 7.82 -7.36
C ILE A 64 1.20 7.00 -7.92
N PHE A 65 1.11 5.67 -7.89
CA PHE A 65 2.21 4.78 -8.25
C PHE A 65 2.59 4.86 -9.73
N PHE A 66 1.60 4.90 -10.64
CA PHE A 66 1.83 4.90 -12.08
C PHE A 66 2.03 6.29 -12.70
N TYR A 67 1.60 7.36 -12.02
CA TYR A 67 1.76 8.73 -12.51
C TYR A 67 3.02 9.41 -11.93
N LYS A 68 3.07 10.75 -12.04
CA LYS A 68 4.19 11.63 -11.70
C LYS A 68 4.74 11.49 -10.26
N TYR A 69 3.97 10.90 -9.34
CA TYR A 69 4.30 10.83 -7.92
C TYR A 69 4.82 9.46 -7.47
N CYS A 70 5.26 8.60 -8.41
CA CYS A 70 5.90 7.33 -8.07
C CYS A 70 7.06 7.54 -7.08
N PRO A 71 7.09 6.88 -5.90
CA PRO A 71 8.12 7.11 -4.89
C PRO A 71 9.54 6.86 -5.39
N PHE A 72 9.73 5.89 -6.29
CA PHE A 72 11.05 5.58 -6.87
C PHE A 72 11.61 6.67 -7.78
N SER A 73 10.74 7.41 -8.47
CA SER A 73 11.17 8.49 -9.37
C SER A 73 11.12 9.83 -8.64
N TYR A 74 9.97 10.17 -8.04
CA TYR A 74 9.74 11.45 -7.41
C TYR A 74 10.56 11.63 -6.12
N GLY A 75 10.71 10.55 -5.33
CA GLY A 75 11.45 10.51 -4.08
C GLY A 75 12.94 10.19 -4.22
N HIS A 76 13.41 9.89 -5.44
CA HIS A 76 14.82 9.52 -5.68
C HIS A 76 15.77 10.61 -5.19
N GLY A 77 16.73 10.25 -4.33
CA GLY A 77 17.70 11.19 -3.75
C GLY A 77 17.12 12.20 -2.76
N LYS A 78 15.80 12.19 -2.49
CA LYS A 78 15.14 13.13 -1.57
C LYS A 78 14.73 12.49 -0.25
N ILE A 79 14.39 11.21 -0.28
CA ILE A 79 14.01 10.41 0.89
C ILE A 79 14.83 9.12 0.92
N LYS A 80 15.04 8.55 2.12
CA LYS A 80 15.77 7.29 2.31
C LYS A 80 15.11 6.15 1.52
N LEU A 81 15.91 5.20 1.04
CA LEU A 81 15.42 4.04 0.29
C LEU A 81 14.36 3.22 1.04
N GLY A 82 14.53 3.02 2.35
CA GLY A 82 13.54 2.31 3.18
C GLY A 82 12.16 2.98 3.17
N VAL A 83 12.12 4.31 3.23
CA VAL A 83 10.88 5.09 3.15
C VAL A 83 10.27 4.99 1.75
N GLN A 84 11.08 5.04 0.69
CA GLN A 84 10.59 4.84 -0.69
C GLN A 84 9.92 3.47 -0.84
N MET A 85 10.56 2.41 -0.34
CA MET A 85 10.01 1.05 -0.36
C MET A 85 8.71 0.98 0.45
N GLY A 86 8.66 1.60 1.63
CA GLY A 86 7.46 1.66 2.46
C GLY A 86 6.27 2.32 1.74
N TYR A 87 6.49 3.44 1.04
CA TYR A 87 5.46 4.04 0.20
C TYR A 87 5.05 3.10 -0.94
N CYS A 88 6.01 2.53 -1.68
CA CYS A 88 5.69 1.63 -2.80
C CYS A 88 4.85 0.43 -2.36
N MET A 89 5.17 -0.18 -1.22
CA MET A 89 4.40 -1.30 -0.67
C MET A 89 2.98 -0.88 -0.30
N TYR A 90 2.83 0.27 0.35
CA TYR A 90 1.51 0.81 0.68
C TYR A 90 0.69 1.13 -0.58
N LEU A 91 1.31 1.74 -1.59
CA LEU A 91 0.65 2.07 -2.85
C LEU A 91 0.26 0.83 -3.66
N LEU A 92 1.01 -0.26 -3.53
CA LEU A 92 0.74 -1.52 -4.22
C LEU A 92 -0.11 -2.49 -3.41
N TRP A 93 -0.62 -2.12 -2.24
CA TRP A 93 -1.40 -3.01 -1.37
C TRP A 93 -2.56 -3.72 -2.10
N ALA A 94 -3.30 -3.00 -2.96
CA ALA A 94 -4.41 -3.58 -3.72
C ALA A 94 -3.98 -4.67 -4.73
N SER A 95 -2.71 -4.67 -5.16
CA SER A 95 -2.17 -5.68 -6.09
C SER A 95 -2.07 -7.07 -5.49
N ILE A 96 -2.16 -7.21 -4.15
CA ILE A 96 -2.25 -8.51 -3.45
C ILE A 96 -3.52 -9.28 -3.87
N SER A 97 -4.54 -8.60 -4.42
CA SER A 97 -5.73 -9.27 -4.96
C SER A 97 -5.42 -10.21 -6.14
N PHE A 98 -4.44 -9.91 -7.00
CA PHE A 98 -4.08 -10.75 -8.15
C PHE A 98 -3.62 -12.16 -7.75
N PRO A 99 -2.59 -12.33 -6.87
CA PRO A 99 -2.18 -13.66 -6.43
C PRO A 99 -3.26 -14.38 -5.64
N ILE A 100 -4.10 -13.67 -4.87
CA ILE A 100 -5.26 -14.27 -4.19
C ILE A 100 -6.27 -14.82 -5.20
N LEU A 101 -6.65 -14.03 -6.21
CA LEU A 101 -7.57 -14.48 -7.26
C LEU A 101 -7.00 -15.68 -8.01
N TYR A 102 -5.73 -15.64 -8.36
CA TYR A 102 -5.04 -16.78 -8.97
C TYR A 102 -5.08 -18.03 -8.08
N TYR A 103 -4.81 -17.88 -6.79
CA TYR A 103 -4.87 -18.98 -5.82
C TYR A 103 -6.28 -19.56 -5.64
N VAL A 104 -7.33 -18.74 -5.73
CA VAL A 104 -8.71 -19.20 -5.59
C VAL A 104 -9.24 -19.82 -6.88
N ILE A 105 -8.85 -19.31 -8.05
CA ILE A 105 -9.37 -19.74 -9.34
C ILE A 105 -8.68 -21.01 -9.86
N ILE A 106 -7.36 -21.13 -9.71
CA ILE A 106 -6.63 -22.23 -10.37
C ILE A 106 -6.88 -23.61 -9.73
N PRO A 107 -6.86 -23.81 -8.40
CA PRO A 107 -7.07 -25.13 -7.82
C PRO A 107 -8.41 -25.79 -8.19
N PRO A 108 -9.56 -25.07 -8.22
CA PRO A 108 -10.82 -25.60 -8.73
C PRO A 108 -10.80 -25.94 -10.23
N LEU A 109 -9.92 -25.31 -11.03
CA LEU A 109 -9.74 -25.60 -12.46
C LEU A 109 -8.72 -26.72 -12.73
N CYS A 110 -7.93 -27.10 -11.73
CA CYS A 110 -6.91 -28.15 -11.79
C CYS A 110 -7.33 -29.63 -11.58
N PRO A 111 -8.60 -30.10 -11.59
CA PRO A 111 -8.93 -31.52 -11.37
C PRO A 111 -8.35 -32.56 -12.35
N PHE A 112 -7.45 -32.19 -13.28
CA PHE A 112 -6.95 -33.09 -14.33
C PHE A 112 -5.43 -33.33 -14.37
N HIS A 113 -4.61 -32.66 -13.55
CA HIS A 113 -3.16 -32.90 -13.54
C HIS A 113 -2.63 -32.89 -12.10
N GLY A 114 -2.26 -34.07 -11.58
CA GLY A 114 -1.84 -34.34 -10.20
C GLY A 114 -0.47 -33.75 -9.78
N ASN A 115 -0.26 -32.45 -9.96
CA ASN A 115 1.00 -31.78 -9.66
C ASN A 115 0.93 -31.04 -8.30
N SER A 116 1.42 -31.68 -7.23
CA SER A 116 1.47 -31.12 -5.86
C SER A 116 2.38 -29.90 -5.70
N LEU A 117 3.36 -29.73 -6.59
CA LEU A 117 4.31 -28.61 -6.59
C LEU A 117 3.63 -27.23 -6.78
N PHE A 118 2.49 -27.20 -7.46
CA PHE A 118 1.78 -25.96 -7.78
C PHE A 118 1.23 -25.26 -6.53
N HIS A 119 0.74 -26.04 -5.56
CA HIS A 119 0.17 -25.52 -4.32
C HIS A 119 1.24 -24.90 -3.41
N GLN A 120 2.45 -25.48 -3.36
CA GLN A 120 3.56 -25.01 -2.53
C GLN A 120 4.15 -23.67 -2.99
N VAL A 121 4.30 -23.47 -4.30
CA VAL A 121 4.85 -22.22 -4.85
C VAL A 121 3.91 -21.05 -4.60
N ILE A 122 2.60 -21.25 -4.75
CA ILE A 122 1.61 -20.17 -4.54
C ILE A 122 1.46 -19.85 -3.05
N LEU A 123 1.48 -20.86 -2.17
CA LEU A 123 1.48 -20.64 -0.73
C LEU A 123 2.71 -19.82 -0.30
N SER A 124 3.87 -20.11 -0.90
CA SER A 124 5.12 -19.37 -0.65
C SER A 124 5.02 -17.91 -1.12
N LEU A 125 4.44 -17.66 -2.31
CA LEU A 125 4.19 -16.31 -2.82
C LEU A 125 3.19 -15.54 -1.96
N LEU A 126 2.09 -16.17 -1.54
CA LEU A 126 1.11 -15.57 -0.63
C LEU A 126 1.73 -15.22 0.72
N LEU A 127 2.54 -16.11 1.30
CA LEU A 127 3.26 -15.86 2.55
C LEU A 127 4.23 -14.69 2.42
N VAL A 128 4.97 -14.58 1.30
CA VAL A 128 5.84 -13.43 1.05
C VAL A 128 5.02 -12.13 0.95
N MET A 129 3.92 -12.13 0.18
CA MET A 129 3.09 -10.95 -0.02
C MET A 129 2.34 -10.50 1.25
N ILE A 130 1.96 -11.44 2.13
CA ILE A 130 1.29 -11.15 3.41
C ILE A 130 2.28 -10.70 4.49
N ASN A 131 3.52 -11.23 4.49
CA ASN A 131 4.52 -10.84 5.50
C ASN A 131 5.22 -9.51 5.17
N ILE A 132 5.21 -9.07 3.90
CA ILE A 132 5.74 -7.76 3.48
C ILE A 132 5.21 -6.58 4.34
N PRO A 133 3.89 -6.42 4.59
CA PRO A 133 3.39 -5.37 5.49
C PRO A 133 3.75 -5.57 6.96
N MET A 134 4.01 -6.81 7.43
CA MET A 134 4.51 -7.07 8.79
C MET A 134 5.97 -6.61 8.98
N TYR A 135 6.81 -6.79 7.95
CA TYR A 135 8.19 -6.28 7.97
C TYR A 135 8.24 -4.74 7.98
N GLN A 136 7.22 -4.04 7.45
CA GLN A 136 7.09 -2.57 7.51
C GLN A 136 6.91 -2.03 8.93
N ALA A 137 6.18 -2.73 9.81
CA ALA A 137 6.02 -2.31 11.20
C ALA A 137 7.36 -2.35 11.96
N PHE A 138 8.23 -3.31 11.61
CA PHE A 138 9.56 -3.43 12.21
C PHE A 138 10.57 -2.41 11.69
N PHE A 139 10.47 -2.00 10.42
CA PHE A 139 11.42 -1.05 9.81
C PHE A 139 11.08 0.41 10.13
N ILE A 140 9.80 0.78 10.18
CA ILE A 140 9.36 2.17 10.48
C ILE A 140 9.63 2.54 11.95
N CYS A 141 9.68 1.57 12.86
CA CYS A 141 9.95 1.82 14.28
C CYS A 141 11.45 1.90 14.64
N ASN A 142 12.35 1.52 13.71
CA ASN A 142 13.79 1.44 13.95
C ASN A 142 14.62 2.54 13.25
N ASP A 143 13.98 3.52 12.59
CA ASP A 143 14.59 4.68 11.92
C ASP A 143 14.22 6.00 12.63
#